data_AF-A0A6H0XTX0-F1
#
_entry.id   AF-A0A6H0XTX0-F1
#
_cell.length_a   1.000
_cell.length_b   1.000
_cell.length_c   1.000
_cell.angle_alpha   90.00
_cell.angle_beta   90.00
_cell.angle_gamma   90.00
#
_symmetry.space_group_name_H-M   'P 1'
#
loop_
_entity.id
_entity.type
_entity.pdbx_description
1 polymer ?
#
loop_
_entity_poly.entity_id
_entity_poly.type
_entity_poly.pdbx_seq_one_letter_code
_entity_poly.pdbx_strand_id
1 'polypeptide(L)'
;MANYTFAHSTAPLKQVQEVQFGLFSPEEIKNMSVCHIEYPETMDEQRHRPREKGLNDPKLGSIDRAYRCATCGEGMVECPGHFGHIELAVPVFHIGFINKVKKILESVCHNCGKLKSDDRDEKFKQGSRLRDAKRRFEVVHAICKGKTVCEADAPEDENNDDPKAKLQKGHGGCGNIQPTIRKDSLRLIGTWKFGKGDAEDGDKGDEKRPITPQMALNIFRNISELDLARLGLNADYARPEWMVLTVLPVPPPAVRPSISVDGTSQGMRSEDDLTYKLSDIIRANSNVRRCEQEGSPQHVVDEFISLLQYHVATYMDNDIAGLPKALQKSGRPVKAIRARLKAKDGRLRGNLMGKRVDFSARTVITGDPNLDLDEVGVPQSIAKLSHS
;
A
#
# COMPACT_ATOMS: atom_id res chain seq x y z
N MET A 1 29.40 3.41 25.93
CA MET A 1 27.92 3.39 25.89
C MET A 1 27.47 4.81 25.56
N ALA A 2 26.70 5.01 24.51
CA ALA A 2 26.33 6.35 24.07
C ALA A 2 25.44 7.03 25.12
N ASN A 3 25.85 8.20 25.59
CA ASN A 3 25.10 9.05 26.52
C ASN A 3 23.90 9.69 25.81
N TYR A 4 22.92 8.87 25.40
CA TYR A 4 21.61 9.38 25.02
C TYR A 4 20.76 9.48 26.29
N THR A 5 20.61 10.68 26.82
CA THR A 5 19.60 10.98 27.86
C THR A 5 18.24 11.05 27.21
N PHE A 6 17.55 9.91 27.13
CA PHE A 6 16.13 9.90 26.80
C PHE A 6 15.31 10.37 28.02
N ALA A 7 14.15 10.96 27.75
CA ALA A 7 13.16 11.17 28.81
C ALA A 7 12.83 9.82 29.47
N HIS A 8 12.63 9.84 30.79
CA HIS A 8 12.33 8.64 31.54
C HIS A 8 11.05 7.98 30.99
N SER A 9 11.14 6.70 30.63
CA SER A 9 10.01 5.88 30.20
C SER A 9 9.84 4.71 31.15
N THR A 10 8.59 4.41 31.52
CA THR A 10 8.25 3.23 32.33
C THR A 10 8.38 1.92 31.54
N ALA A 11 8.47 1.99 30.21
CA ALA A 11 8.59 0.80 29.37
C ALA A 11 9.98 0.17 29.49
N PRO A 12 10.09 -1.17 29.60
CA PRO A 12 11.38 -1.84 29.67
C PRO A 12 12.13 -1.72 28.33
N LEU A 13 13.41 -1.38 28.38
CA LEU A 13 14.27 -1.35 27.21
C LEU A 13 14.47 -2.77 26.65
N LYS A 14 14.15 -2.97 25.38
CA LYS A 14 14.34 -4.24 24.66
C LYS A 14 14.98 -4.00 23.29
N GLN A 15 15.70 -5.00 22.79
CA GLN A 15 16.23 -5.02 21.43
C GLN A 15 15.25 -5.75 20.49
N VAL A 16 15.16 -5.30 19.24
CA VAL A 16 14.32 -5.93 18.21
C VAL A 16 14.96 -7.27 17.82
N GLN A 17 14.24 -8.37 18.02
CA GLN A 17 14.70 -9.72 17.69
C GLN A 17 14.24 -10.17 16.30
N GLU A 18 12.99 -9.86 15.95
CA GLU A 18 12.36 -10.28 14.71
C GLU A 18 11.58 -9.12 14.09
N VAL A 19 11.45 -9.14 12.75
CA VAL A 19 10.68 -8.15 11.98
C VAL A 19 9.70 -8.91 11.10
N GLN A 20 8.42 -8.86 11.47
CA GLN A 20 7.34 -9.45 10.70
C GLN A 20 6.84 -8.45 9.65
N PHE A 21 6.82 -8.86 8.38
CA PHE A 21 6.21 -8.08 7.30
C PHE A 21 4.75 -8.52 7.09
N GLY A 22 3.89 -7.57 6.77
CA GLY A 22 2.47 -7.80 6.51
C GLY A 22 1.85 -6.68 5.69
N LEU A 23 0.55 -6.82 5.43
CA LEU A 23 -0.30 -5.80 4.85
C LEU A 23 -1.23 -5.30 5.96
N PHE A 24 -1.48 -3.99 5.99
CA PHE A 24 -2.44 -3.44 6.94
C PHE A 24 -3.87 -3.79 6.54
N SER A 25 -4.64 -4.32 7.48
CA SER A 25 -6.07 -4.43 7.29
C SER A 25 -6.75 -3.05 7.42
N PRO A 26 -7.91 -2.83 6.78
CA PRO A 26 -8.67 -1.59 6.96
C PRO A 26 -9.04 -1.31 8.42
N GLU A 27 -9.28 -2.37 9.20
CA GLU A 27 -9.63 -2.30 10.62
C GLU A 27 -8.41 -1.90 11.46
N GLU A 28 -7.24 -2.48 11.18
CA GLU A 28 -5.99 -2.08 11.83
C GLU A 28 -5.66 -0.61 11.57
N ILE A 29 -5.84 -0.13 10.33
CA ILE A 29 -5.61 1.27 9.98
C ILE A 29 -6.52 2.21 10.78
N LYS A 30 -7.79 1.83 10.96
CA LYS A 30 -8.73 2.60 11.78
C LYS A 30 -8.34 2.58 13.25
N ASN A 31 -7.98 1.41 13.78
CA ASN A 31 -7.62 1.23 15.18
C ASN A 31 -6.31 1.94 15.55
N MET A 32 -5.32 1.98 14.65
CA MET A 32 -4.07 2.71 14.87
C MET A 32 -4.22 4.23 14.68
N SER A 33 -5.32 4.67 14.07
CA SER A 33 -5.49 6.06 13.68
C SER A 33 -6.07 6.91 14.80
N VAL A 34 -5.46 8.07 15.03
CA VAL A 34 -5.90 9.02 16.06
C VAL A 34 -6.89 10.07 15.53
N CYS A 35 -7.00 10.21 14.20
CA CYS A 35 -7.84 11.21 13.57
C CYS A 35 -8.34 10.76 12.19
N HIS A 36 -9.64 10.95 11.95
CA HIS A 36 -10.26 10.86 10.64
C HIS A 36 -10.09 12.20 9.90
N ILE A 37 -9.40 12.17 8.76
CA ILE A 37 -9.08 13.37 7.99
C ILE A 37 -10.16 13.63 6.95
N GLU A 38 -10.94 14.68 7.18
CA GLU A 38 -12.07 15.08 6.34
C GLU A 38 -11.72 16.29 5.45
N TYR A 39 -10.85 17.17 5.94
CA TYR A 39 -10.56 18.44 5.27
C TYR A 39 -9.18 18.44 4.61
N PRO A 40 -9.09 18.89 3.35
CA PRO A 40 -7.83 18.98 2.62
C PRO A 40 -6.94 20.16 3.06
N GLU A 41 -7.48 21.12 3.81
CA GLU A 41 -6.74 22.28 4.32
C GLU A 41 -5.89 21.93 5.55
N THR A 42 -4.68 22.51 5.65
CA THR A 42 -3.76 22.29 6.78
C THR A 42 -3.98 23.27 7.93
N MET A 43 -4.41 24.50 7.63
CA MET A 43 -4.61 25.59 8.59
C MET A 43 -6.05 26.10 8.52
N ASP A 44 -6.55 26.56 9.67
CA ASP A 44 -7.79 27.31 9.77
C ASP A 44 -7.49 28.81 9.56
N GLU A 45 -8.01 29.38 8.47
CA GLU A 45 -7.78 30.77 8.08
C GLU A 45 -8.31 31.78 9.12
N GLN A 46 -9.36 31.43 9.86
CA GLN A 46 -9.94 32.34 10.85
C GLN A 46 -9.13 32.33 12.15
N ARG A 47 -8.73 31.15 12.60
CA ARG A 47 -8.10 30.95 13.92
C ARG A 47 -6.57 30.92 13.89
N HIS A 48 -5.96 31.00 12.70
CA HIS A 48 -4.51 30.96 12.50
C HIS A 48 -3.82 29.77 13.22
N ARG A 49 -4.54 28.65 13.32
CA ARG A 49 -4.09 27.42 13.97
C ARG A 49 -4.28 26.23 13.05
N PRO A 50 -3.58 25.11 13.28
CA PRO A 50 -3.79 23.90 12.48
C PRO A 50 -5.26 23.47 12.51
N ARG A 51 -5.79 23.09 11.34
CA ARG A 51 -7.21 22.75 11.20
C ARG A 51 -7.51 21.40 11.85
N GLU A 52 -8.54 21.37 12.68
CA GLU A 52 -9.09 20.12 13.23
C GLU A 52 -9.69 19.26 12.11
N LYS A 53 -9.45 17.96 12.14
CA LYS A 53 -9.72 16.99 11.05
C LYS A 53 -9.08 17.36 9.70
N GLY A 54 -8.09 18.25 9.72
CA GLY A 54 -7.29 18.63 8.56
C GLY A 54 -6.01 17.82 8.45
N LEU A 55 -5.25 18.04 7.38
CA LEU A 55 -4.00 17.29 7.15
C LEU A 55 -2.93 17.56 8.22
N ASN A 56 -2.94 18.69 8.91
CA ASN A 56 -1.98 18.99 9.99
C ASN A 56 -2.67 19.01 11.37
N ASP A 57 -3.70 18.17 11.55
CA ASP A 57 -4.42 18.07 12.82
C ASP A 57 -3.46 17.90 14.02
N PRO A 58 -3.61 18.68 15.12
CA PRO A 58 -2.73 18.61 16.29
C PRO A 58 -2.57 17.23 16.94
N LYS A 59 -3.52 16.32 16.73
CA LYS A 59 -3.45 14.92 17.21
C LYS A 59 -2.39 14.11 16.46
N LEU A 60 -2.10 14.44 15.20
CA LEU A 60 -1.10 13.73 14.39
C LEU A 60 0.35 14.02 14.84
N GLY A 61 0.54 15.05 15.68
CA GLY A 61 1.85 15.53 16.10
C GLY A 61 2.03 17.01 15.76
N SER A 62 2.99 17.64 16.43
CA SER A 62 3.37 19.03 16.15
C SER A 62 4.74 19.09 15.49
N ILE A 63 4.86 19.94 14.48
CA ILE A 63 6.13 20.35 13.86
C ILE A 63 6.58 21.74 14.33
N ASP A 64 5.74 22.40 15.13
CA ASP A 64 6.01 23.74 15.64
C ASP A 64 6.48 23.62 17.08
N ARG A 65 7.54 24.36 17.43
CA ARG A 65 8.08 24.37 18.80
C ARG A 65 7.09 24.97 19.79
N ALA A 66 6.18 25.84 19.33
CA ALA A 66 5.17 26.47 20.18
C ALA A 66 4.01 25.53 20.54
N TYR A 67 3.77 24.49 19.75
CA TYR A 67 2.64 23.60 19.93
C TYR A 67 3.10 22.22 20.40
N ARG A 68 2.35 21.65 21.35
CA ARG A 68 2.52 20.27 21.82
C ARG A 68 1.53 19.36 21.09
N CYS A 69 1.89 18.10 20.94
CA CYS A 69 0.99 17.11 20.35
C CYS A 69 -0.25 16.92 21.24
N ALA A 70 -1.45 16.93 20.64
CA ALA A 70 -2.69 16.71 21.38
C ALA A 70 -2.90 15.24 21.84
N THR A 71 -2.12 14.30 21.29
CA THR A 71 -2.22 12.87 21.61
C THR A 71 -1.27 12.46 22.73
N CYS A 72 0.03 12.76 22.59
CA CYS A 72 1.03 12.38 23.59
C CYS A 72 1.48 13.51 24.53
N GLY A 73 1.14 14.78 24.26
CA GLY A 73 1.57 15.92 25.07
C GLY A 73 3.02 16.35 24.90
N GLU A 74 3.79 15.59 24.11
CA GLU A 74 5.21 15.82 23.85
C GLU A 74 5.47 16.88 22.79
N GLY A 75 6.71 17.40 22.78
CA GLY A 75 7.21 18.37 21.82
C GLY A 75 7.63 17.75 20.47
N MET A 76 8.16 18.59 19.58
CA MET A 76 8.57 18.20 18.22
C MET A 76 9.66 17.12 18.17
N VAL A 77 10.57 17.08 19.16
CA VAL A 77 11.73 16.18 19.14
C VAL A 77 11.36 14.80 19.69
N GLU A 78 10.55 14.76 20.75
CA GLU A 78 10.19 13.54 21.46
C GLU A 78 8.96 12.86 20.86
N CYS A 79 8.03 13.61 20.25
CA CYS A 79 6.84 13.05 19.63
C CYS A 79 7.21 12.22 18.38
N PRO A 80 6.84 10.92 18.32
CA PRO A 80 7.09 10.09 17.13
C PRO A 80 6.16 10.44 15.96
N GLY A 81 5.09 11.19 16.24
CA GLY A 81 3.97 11.39 15.31
C GLY A 81 2.97 10.23 15.36
N HIS A 82 1.70 10.56 15.11
CA HIS A 82 0.58 9.62 15.16
C HIS A 82 -0.13 9.55 13.81
N PHE A 83 -0.47 8.35 13.37
CA PHE A 83 -1.12 8.16 12.08
C PHE A 83 -2.58 8.64 12.11
N GLY A 84 -3.00 9.22 11.00
CA GLY A 84 -4.40 9.49 10.68
C GLY A 84 -4.94 8.47 9.69
N HIS A 85 -6.20 8.59 9.31
CA HIS A 85 -6.77 7.81 8.22
C HIS A 85 -7.73 8.62 7.36
N ILE A 86 -7.85 8.24 6.09
CA ILE A 86 -8.87 8.71 5.15
C ILE A 86 -9.72 7.52 4.75
N GLU A 87 -11.03 7.63 4.88
CA GLU A 87 -11.97 6.66 4.33
C GLU A 87 -12.24 6.96 2.86
N LEU A 88 -11.89 6.03 1.99
CA LEU A 88 -12.16 6.18 0.56
C LEU A 88 -13.65 5.96 0.28
N ALA A 89 -14.20 6.73 -0.65
CA ALA A 89 -15.59 6.63 -1.11
C ALA A 89 -15.86 5.26 -1.75
N VAL A 90 -14.90 4.83 -2.58
CA VAL A 90 -14.89 3.54 -3.26
C VAL A 90 -13.53 2.87 -3.04
N PRO A 91 -13.45 1.53 -3.08
CA PRO A 91 -12.16 0.86 -2.99
C PRO A 91 -11.26 1.18 -4.19
N VAL A 92 -9.96 1.21 -3.96
CA VAL A 92 -8.95 1.59 -4.94
C VAL A 92 -7.82 0.55 -4.98
N PHE A 93 -7.32 0.20 -6.16
CA PHE A 93 -6.18 -0.71 -6.27
C PHE A 93 -4.90 -0.05 -5.78
N HIS A 94 -4.17 -0.75 -4.90
CA HIS A 94 -2.80 -0.36 -4.58
C HIS A 94 -1.88 -0.68 -5.76
N ILE A 95 -1.21 0.34 -6.32
CA ILE A 95 -0.36 0.20 -7.53
C ILE A 95 0.73 -0.86 -7.40
N GLY A 96 1.33 -0.98 -6.21
CA GLY A 96 2.37 -1.99 -5.93
C GLY A 96 1.85 -3.43 -6.00
N PHE A 97 0.54 -3.63 -5.81
CA PHE A 97 -0.08 -4.96 -5.74
C PHE A 97 -0.97 -5.28 -6.93
N ILE A 98 -1.24 -4.34 -7.84
CA ILE A 98 -2.16 -4.57 -8.99
C ILE A 98 -1.79 -5.82 -9.81
N ASN A 99 -0.49 -6.09 -9.99
CA ASN A 99 -0.03 -7.29 -10.71
C ASN A 99 -0.28 -8.57 -9.90
N LYS A 100 -0.19 -8.52 -8.57
CA LYS A 100 -0.45 -9.65 -7.67
C LYS A 100 -1.96 -9.91 -7.58
N VAL A 101 -2.77 -8.86 -7.41
CA VAL A 101 -4.24 -8.88 -7.50
C VAL A 101 -4.70 -9.54 -8.78
N LYS A 102 -4.15 -9.12 -9.93
CA LYS A 102 -4.43 -9.75 -11.24
C LYS A 102 -4.19 -11.26 -11.22
N LYS A 103 -3.02 -11.71 -10.75
CA LYS A 103 -2.68 -13.14 -10.70
C LYS A 103 -3.59 -13.92 -9.75
N ILE A 104 -4.00 -13.33 -8.63
CA ILE A 104 -4.93 -13.96 -7.69
C ILE A 104 -6.30 -14.12 -8.35
N LEU A 105 -6.84 -13.07 -8.98
CA LEU A 105 -8.11 -13.13 -9.73
C LEU A 105 -8.06 -14.16 -10.88
N GLU A 106 -6.91 -14.31 -11.56
CA GLU A 106 -6.73 -15.35 -12.57
C GLU A 106 -6.75 -16.78 -11.97
N SER A 107 -6.47 -16.92 -10.66
CA SER A 107 -6.36 -18.21 -9.98
C SER A 107 -7.65 -18.68 -9.28
N VAL A 108 -8.53 -17.74 -8.92
CA VAL A 108 -9.81 -18.02 -8.23
C VAL A 108 -11.01 -17.80 -9.12
N CYS A 109 -12.12 -18.45 -8.80
CA CYS A 109 -13.40 -18.22 -9.45
C CYS A 109 -13.97 -16.85 -9.07
N HIS A 110 -14.39 -16.07 -10.06
CA HIS A 110 -14.98 -14.74 -9.86
C HIS A 110 -16.36 -14.74 -9.18
N ASN A 111 -17.01 -15.91 -9.08
CA ASN A 111 -18.36 -16.02 -8.49
C ASN A 111 -18.32 -16.68 -7.11
N CYS A 112 -17.72 -17.88 -7.00
CA CYS A 112 -17.67 -18.62 -5.74
C CYS A 112 -16.41 -18.40 -4.90
N GLY A 113 -15.38 -17.70 -5.41
CA GLY A 113 -14.13 -17.45 -4.67
C GLY A 113 -13.20 -18.66 -4.50
N LYS A 114 -13.62 -19.87 -4.93
CA LYS A 114 -12.81 -21.09 -4.86
C LYS A 114 -11.65 -21.07 -5.85
N LEU A 115 -10.53 -21.73 -5.52
CA LEU A 115 -9.46 -21.98 -6.48
C LEU A 115 -9.99 -22.77 -7.68
N LYS A 116 -9.55 -22.42 -8.90
CA LYS A 116 -10.03 -23.08 -10.13
C LYS A 116 -9.50 -24.52 -10.31
N SER A 117 -8.51 -24.91 -9.52
CA SER A 117 -7.93 -26.25 -9.57
C SER A 117 -7.79 -26.81 -8.16
N ASP A 118 -7.77 -28.14 -8.08
CA ASP A 118 -7.80 -28.92 -6.86
C ASP A 118 -6.81 -30.10 -6.95
N ASP A 119 -6.74 -30.89 -5.88
CA ASP A 119 -5.85 -32.07 -5.76
C ASP A 119 -6.12 -33.19 -6.77
N ARG A 120 -7.20 -33.08 -7.58
CA ARG A 120 -7.49 -33.97 -8.72
C ARG A 120 -6.47 -33.81 -9.85
N ASP A 121 -5.88 -32.62 -9.99
CA ASP A 121 -4.75 -32.42 -10.87
C ASP A 121 -3.45 -32.72 -10.10
N GLU A 122 -2.74 -33.77 -10.51
CA GLU A 122 -1.46 -34.16 -9.90
C GLU A 122 -0.43 -33.02 -9.91
N LYS A 123 -0.46 -32.15 -10.93
CA LYS A 123 0.42 -30.97 -10.98
C LYS A 123 0.07 -29.95 -9.90
N PHE A 124 -1.22 -29.74 -9.66
CA PHE A 124 -1.69 -28.84 -8.60
C PHE A 124 -1.34 -29.37 -7.22
N LYS A 125 -1.58 -30.67 -6.99
CA LYS A 125 -1.25 -31.36 -5.74
C LYS A 125 0.24 -31.31 -5.40
N GLN A 126 1.11 -31.45 -6.40
CA GLN A 126 2.56 -31.27 -6.22
C GLN A 126 2.91 -29.80 -5.94
N GLY A 127 2.29 -28.87 -6.67
CA GLY A 127 2.50 -27.43 -6.50
C GLY A 127 2.08 -26.90 -5.12
N SER A 128 0.91 -27.31 -4.62
CA SER A 128 0.34 -26.85 -3.35
C SER A 128 1.15 -27.28 -2.12
N ARG A 129 1.91 -28.38 -2.24
CA ARG A 129 2.79 -28.94 -1.20
C ARG A 129 4.19 -28.30 -1.15
N LEU A 130 4.50 -27.38 -2.07
CA LEU A 130 5.79 -26.68 -2.05
C LEU A 130 5.93 -25.84 -0.77
N ARG A 131 7.06 -26.01 -0.07
CA ARG A 131 7.37 -25.31 1.19
C ARG A 131 7.58 -23.80 0.99
N ASP A 132 8.22 -23.41 -0.10
CA ASP A 132 8.41 -21.99 -0.44
C ASP A 132 7.09 -21.40 -0.98
N ALA A 133 6.51 -20.49 -0.20
CA ALA A 133 5.24 -19.84 -0.50
C ALA A 133 5.27 -19.06 -1.84
N LYS A 134 6.41 -18.44 -2.20
CA LYS A 134 6.52 -17.67 -3.44
C LYS A 134 6.49 -18.59 -4.65
N ARG A 135 7.28 -19.67 -4.62
CA ARG A 135 7.33 -20.65 -5.70
C ARG A 135 6.01 -21.41 -5.83
N ARG A 136 5.40 -21.77 -4.69
CA ARG A 136 4.06 -22.36 -4.63
C ARG A 136 3.03 -21.49 -5.36
N PHE A 137 3.01 -20.19 -5.06
CA PHE A 137 2.11 -19.25 -5.73
C PHE A 137 2.29 -19.23 -7.25
N GLU A 138 3.54 -19.18 -7.73
CA GLU A 138 3.83 -19.12 -9.17
C GLU A 138 3.37 -20.38 -9.92
N VAL A 139 3.60 -21.56 -9.34
CA VAL A 139 3.19 -22.84 -9.92
C VAL A 139 1.66 -22.98 -9.92
N VAL A 140 1.03 -22.74 -8.76
CA VAL A 140 -0.44 -22.84 -8.63
C VAL A 140 -1.13 -21.85 -9.56
N HIS A 141 -0.66 -20.61 -9.61
CA HIS A 141 -1.18 -19.59 -10.52
C HIS A 141 -1.09 -20.02 -11.99
N ALA A 142 0.05 -20.59 -12.42
CA ALA A 142 0.23 -21.01 -13.81
C ALA A 142 -0.78 -22.10 -14.23
N ILE A 143 -1.11 -23.01 -13.31
CA ILE A 143 -2.11 -24.07 -13.52
C ILE A 143 -3.52 -23.46 -13.58
N CYS A 144 -3.89 -22.66 -12.57
CA CYS A 144 -5.24 -22.10 -12.49
C CYS A 144 -5.54 -21.09 -13.61
N LYS A 145 -4.54 -20.36 -14.11
CA LYS A 145 -4.67 -19.43 -15.23
C LYS A 145 -5.13 -20.12 -16.52
N GLY A 146 -4.76 -21.38 -16.73
CA GLY A 146 -5.16 -22.15 -17.91
C GLY A 146 -6.63 -22.58 -17.89
N LYS A 147 -7.30 -22.54 -16.73
CA LYS A 147 -8.69 -22.97 -16.58
C LYS A 147 -9.66 -21.81 -16.80
N THR A 148 -10.51 -21.97 -17.81
CA THR A 148 -11.50 -20.96 -18.24
C THR A 148 -12.92 -21.25 -17.74
N VAL A 149 -13.14 -22.37 -17.06
CA VAL A 149 -14.44 -22.75 -16.49
C VAL A 149 -14.22 -23.24 -15.06
N CYS A 150 -15.13 -22.87 -14.15
CA CYS A 150 -15.14 -23.40 -12.79
C CYS A 150 -15.88 -24.74 -12.79
N GLU A 151 -15.17 -25.86 -12.73
CA GLU A 151 -15.77 -27.20 -12.83
C GLU A 151 -16.83 -27.42 -11.73
N ALA A 152 -18.09 -27.61 -12.11
CA ALA A 152 -19.11 -28.03 -11.15
C ALA A 152 -19.00 -29.53 -10.86
N ASP A 153 -19.48 -29.95 -9.71
CA ASP A 153 -19.61 -31.37 -9.42
C ASP A 153 -20.76 -31.95 -10.22
N ALA A 154 -20.58 -33.19 -10.70
CA ALA A 154 -21.70 -33.92 -11.28
C ALA A 154 -22.78 -34.10 -10.20
N PRO A 155 -24.07 -33.95 -10.53
CA PRO A 155 -25.14 -34.27 -9.59
C PRO A 155 -24.97 -35.71 -9.09
N GLU A 156 -25.24 -35.94 -7.80
CA GLU A 156 -25.22 -37.29 -7.24
C GLU A 156 -26.32 -38.12 -7.92
N ASP A 157 -25.93 -39.12 -8.72
CA ASP A 157 -26.88 -40.10 -9.25
C ASP A 157 -27.36 -40.98 -8.09
N GLU A 158 -28.61 -40.79 -7.65
CA GLU A 158 -29.26 -41.60 -6.60
C GLU A 158 -29.33 -43.11 -6.93
N ASN A 159 -29.07 -43.49 -8.18
CA ASN A 159 -29.13 -44.87 -8.67
C ASN A 159 -27.78 -45.61 -8.72
N ASN A 160 -26.67 -44.97 -8.36
CA ASN A 160 -25.35 -45.62 -8.39
C ASN A 160 -24.81 -45.86 -6.96
N ASP A 161 -25.06 -47.07 -6.46
CA ASP A 161 -24.71 -47.49 -5.10
C ASP A 161 -23.25 -47.96 -4.94
N ASP A 162 -22.35 -47.46 -5.80
CA ASP A 162 -20.92 -47.73 -5.68
C ASP A 162 -20.30 -46.89 -4.53
N PRO A 163 -19.87 -47.50 -3.41
CA PRO A 163 -19.30 -46.76 -2.28
C PRO A 163 -18.00 -46.03 -2.64
N LYS A 164 -17.31 -46.43 -3.72
CA LYS A 164 -16.11 -45.75 -4.25
C LYS A 164 -16.40 -44.47 -5.04
N ALA A 165 -17.56 -44.37 -5.71
CA ALA A 165 -17.96 -43.16 -6.43
C ALA A 165 -18.35 -42.04 -5.45
N LYS A 166 -19.04 -42.41 -4.36
CA LYS A 166 -19.41 -41.52 -3.24
C LYS A 166 -18.20 -40.94 -2.48
N LEU A 167 -17.00 -41.52 -2.64
CA LEU A 167 -15.75 -41.08 -1.98
C LEU A 167 -14.93 -40.05 -2.79
N GLN A 168 -15.20 -39.86 -4.08
CA GLN A 168 -14.47 -38.88 -4.89
C GLN A 168 -15.00 -37.47 -4.61
N LYS A 169 -14.29 -36.74 -3.75
CA LYS A 169 -14.61 -35.35 -3.43
C LYS A 169 -14.53 -34.50 -4.69
N GLY A 170 -15.65 -33.92 -5.10
CA GLY A 170 -15.76 -33.07 -6.26
C GLY A 170 -14.99 -31.73 -6.12
N HIS A 171 -14.89 -30.99 -7.23
CA HIS A 171 -14.38 -29.62 -7.26
C HIS A 171 -15.21 -28.66 -6.43
N GLY A 172 -16.51 -28.89 -6.23
CA GLY A 172 -17.46 -27.96 -5.60
C GLY A 172 -17.49 -26.58 -6.25
N GLY A 173 -17.23 -26.50 -7.56
CA GLY A 173 -17.27 -25.26 -8.33
C GLY A 173 -18.69 -24.90 -8.79
N CYS A 174 -18.86 -23.70 -9.35
CA CYS A 174 -20.17 -23.15 -9.70
C CYS A 174 -20.51 -23.18 -11.20
N GLY A 175 -19.73 -23.85 -12.05
CA GLY A 175 -19.98 -23.98 -13.50
C GLY A 175 -19.67 -22.74 -14.34
N ASN A 176 -19.50 -21.57 -13.74
CA ASN A 176 -19.38 -20.30 -14.48
C ASN A 176 -18.05 -20.17 -15.26
N ILE A 177 -18.17 -19.53 -16.43
CA ILE A 177 -17.04 -19.15 -17.29
C ILE A 177 -16.20 -18.08 -16.59
N GLN A 178 -14.89 -18.22 -16.71
CA GLN A 178 -13.90 -17.36 -16.08
C GLN A 178 -13.27 -16.42 -17.12
N PRO A 179 -13.05 -15.14 -16.77
CA PRO A 179 -12.48 -14.19 -17.69
C PRO A 179 -10.99 -14.44 -17.91
N THR A 180 -10.53 -14.05 -19.10
CA THR A 180 -9.12 -13.75 -19.33
C THR A 180 -8.85 -12.30 -18.94
N ILE A 181 -7.95 -12.07 -17.99
CA ILE A 181 -7.72 -10.74 -17.41
C ILE A 181 -6.52 -10.07 -18.09
N ARG A 182 -6.70 -8.83 -18.54
CA ARG A 182 -5.62 -7.97 -19.03
C ARG A 182 -5.54 -6.72 -18.15
N LYS A 183 -4.31 -6.22 -17.97
CA LYS A 183 -4.05 -4.96 -17.27
C LYS A 183 -3.95 -3.86 -18.32
N ASP A 184 -4.77 -2.85 -18.20
CA ASP A 184 -4.71 -1.64 -19.01
C ASP A 184 -4.44 -0.44 -18.09
N SER A 185 -3.17 -0.04 -18.00
CA SER A 185 -2.69 1.00 -17.09
C SER A 185 -3.06 0.73 -15.61
N LEU A 186 -4.05 1.44 -15.07
CA LEU A 186 -4.54 1.31 -13.69
C LEU A 186 -5.80 0.44 -13.57
N ARG A 187 -6.35 -0.03 -14.70
CA ARG A 187 -7.58 -0.82 -14.75
C ARG A 187 -7.28 -2.28 -15.09
N LEU A 188 -8.18 -3.16 -14.67
CA LEU A 188 -8.20 -4.56 -15.07
C LEU A 188 -9.43 -4.78 -15.96
N ILE A 189 -9.23 -5.41 -17.11
CA ILE A 189 -10.30 -5.73 -18.06
C ILE A 189 -10.39 -7.25 -18.17
N GLY A 190 -11.55 -7.81 -17.88
CA GLY A 190 -11.87 -9.21 -18.10
C GLY A 190 -12.51 -9.42 -19.46
N THR A 191 -12.13 -10.48 -20.16
CA THR A 191 -12.80 -10.92 -21.39
C THR A 191 -13.38 -12.32 -21.16
N TRP A 192 -14.70 -12.44 -21.22
CA TRP A 192 -15.44 -13.70 -21.16
C TRP A 192 -15.71 -14.19 -22.57
N LYS A 193 -15.36 -15.45 -22.83
CA LYS A 193 -15.57 -16.10 -24.12
C LYS A 193 -16.69 -17.12 -23.96
N PHE A 194 -17.83 -16.86 -24.59
CA PHE A 194 -18.92 -17.80 -24.67
C PHE A 194 -18.68 -18.73 -25.88
N GLY A 195 -18.97 -20.02 -25.73
CA GLY A 195 -18.76 -20.99 -26.80
C GLY A 195 -19.78 -20.79 -27.93
N LYS A 196 -19.40 -21.12 -29.17
CA LYS A 196 -20.26 -21.05 -30.37
C LYS A 196 -21.44 -22.06 -30.38
N GLY A 197 -21.77 -22.69 -29.25
CA GLY A 197 -22.67 -23.85 -29.17
C GLY A 197 -24.04 -23.60 -28.52
N ASP A 198 -24.23 -22.52 -27.77
CA ASP A 198 -25.51 -22.21 -27.11
C ASP A 198 -26.42 -21.38 -28.04
N ALA A 199 -26.68 -21.95 -29.21
CA ALA A 199 -27.47 -21.35 -30.28
C ALA A 199 -28.98 -21.52 -30.04
N GLU A 200 -29.54 -20.74 -29.12
CA GLU A 200 -30.94 -20.27 -29.24
C GLU A 200 -31.06 -18.74 -29.13
N ASP A 201 -29.98 -18.06 -28.72
CA ASP A 201 -29.98 -16.62 -28.50
C ASP A 201 -28.65 -16.06 -29.04
N GLY A 202 -28.71 -15.40 -30.21
CA GLY A 202 -27.62 -15.21 -31.17
C GLY A 202 -26.21 -14.89 -30.65
N ASP A 203 -25.20 -15.19 -31.48
CA ASP A 203 -23.74 -15.05 -31.26
C ASP A 203 -23.36 -13.96 -30.23
N LYS A 204 -23.39 -14.31 -28.93
CA LYS A 204 -22.88 -13.45 -27.86
C LYS A 204 -21.36 -13.51 -27.93
N GLY A 205 -20.80 -12.65 -28.80
CA GLY A 205 -19.36 -12.51 -28.97
C GLY A 205 -18.61 -12.23 -27.66
N ASP A 206 -17.27 -12.19 -27.75
CA ASP A 206 -16.39 -11.96 -26.59
C ASP A 206 -16.81 -10.72 -25.78
N GLU A 207 -17.27 -10.95 -24.55
CA GLU A 207 -17.73 -9.87 -23.69
C GLU A 207 -16.58 -9.29 -22.88
N LYS A 208 -16.33 -7.99 -23.03
CA LYS A 208 -15.30 -7.25 -22.31
C LYS A 208 -15.93 -6.40 -21.22
N ARG A 209 -15.60 -6.67 -19.95
CA ARG A 209 -16.04 -5.85 -18.81
C ARG A 209 -14.85 -5.42 -17.95
N PRO A 210 -14.82 -4.18 -17.44
CA PRO A 210 -13.84 -3.77 -16.45
C PRO A 210 -14.09 -4.51 -15.13
N ILE A 211 -13.02 -4.98 -14.50
CA ILE A 211 -13.07 -5.55 -13.14
C ILE A 211 -12.79 -4.41 -12.17
N THR A 212 -13.83 -3.95 -11.49
CA THR A 212 -13.69 -2.86 -10.52
C THR A 212 -12.98 -3.33 -9.25
N PRO A 213 -12.33 -2.42 -8.50
CA PRO A 213 -11.76 -2.77 -7.19
C PRO A 213 -12.77 -3.37 -6.22
N GLN A 214 -14.03 -2.89 -6.25
CA GLN A 214 -15.12 -3.43 -5.44
C GLN A 214 -15.43 -4.90 -5.79
N MET A 215 -15.47 -5.24 -7.09
CA MET A 215 -15.65 -6.64 -7.52
C MET A 215 -14.51 -7.52 -7.04
N ALA A 216 -13.26 -7.06 -7.19
CA ALA A 216 -12.08 -7.80 -6.72
C ALA A 216 -12.11 -8.02 -5.20
N LEU A 217 -12.49 -6.99 -4.44
CA LEU A 217 -12.63 -7.07 -2.98
C LEU A 217 -13.67 -8.11 -2.57
N ASN A 218 -14.84 -8.13 -3.21
CA ASN A 218 -15.89 -9.11 -2.93
C ASN A 218 -15.43 -10.54 -3.24
N ILE A 219 -14.71 -10.75 -4.35
CA ILE A 219 -14.14 -12.06 -4.69
C ILE A 219 -13.13 -12.49 -3.64
N PHE A 220 -12.24 -11.59 -3.21
CA PHE A 220 -11.20 -11.89 -2.24
C PHE A 220 -11.73 -12.27 -0.85
N ARG A 221 -12.84 -11.66 -0.43
CA ARG A 221 -13.53 -12.01 0.82
C ARG A 221 -14.12 -13.42 0.81
N ASN A 222 -14.51 -13.91 -0.37
CA ASN A 222 -15.09 -15.25 -0.54
C ASN A 222 -14.04 -16.36 -0.59
N ILE A 223 -12.74 -16.04 -0.64
CA ILE A 223 -11.67 -17.05 -0.67
C ILE A 223 -11.51 -17.67 0.72
N SER A 224 -11.59 -18.99 0.79
CA SER A 224 -11.39 -19.74 2.04
C SER A 224 -9.92 -19.69 2.51
N GLU A 225 -9.69 -19.77 3.83
CA GLU A 225 -8.32 -19.81 4.38
C GLU A 225 -7.50 -20.99 3.87
N LEU A 226 -8.16 -22.13 3.65
CA LEU A 226 -7.52 -23.31 3.06
C LEU A 226 -7.01 -23.01 1.64
N ASP A 227 -7.81 -22.31 0.84
CA ASP A 227 -7.42 -21.91 -0.51
C ASP A 227 -6.30 -20.86 -0.49
N LEU A 228 -6.31 -19.93 0.46
CA LEU A 228 -5.22 -18.98 0.66
C LEU A 228 -3.90 -19.71 0.96
N ALA A 229 -3.94 -20.70 1.87
CA ALA A 229 -2.77 -21.49 2.22
C ALA A 229 -2.26 -22.31 1.02
N ARG A 230 -3.16 -22.93 0.24
CA ARG A 230 -2.83 -23.68 -0.99
C ARG A 230 -2.19 -22.78 -2.06
N LEU A 231 -2.71 -21.55 -2.20
CA LEU A 231 -2.16 -20.55 -3.12
C LEU A 231 -0.81 -19.99 -2.66
N GLY A 232 -0.44 -20.17 -1.39
CA GLY A 232 0.81 -19.65 -0.84
C GLY A 232 0.70 -18.22 -0.31
N LEU A 233 -0.49 -17.84 0.15
CA LEU A 233 -0.75 -16.59 0.87
C LEU A 233 -0.94 -16.89 2.36
N ASN A 234 -0.76 -15.87 3.19
CA ASN A 234 -0.90 -15.97 4.63
C ASN A 234 -2.20 -15.27 5.06
N ALA A 235 -3.01 -15.95 5.87
CA ALA A 235 -4.31 -15.45 6.31
C ALA A 235 -4.20 -14.38 7.42
N ASP A 236 -3.17 -14.46 8.27
CA ASP A 236 -3.02 -13.60 9.44
C ASP A 236 -2.39 -12.24 9.09
N TYR A 237 -1.39 -12.23 8.19
CA TYR A 237 -0.59 -11.04 7.91
C TYR A 237 -0.73 -10.49 6.50
N ALA A 238 -1.32 -11.24 5.56
CA ALA A 238 -1.31 -10.86 4.14
C ALA A 238 -2.54 -11.35 3.35
N ARG A 239 -3.75 -11.05 3.84
CA ARG A 239 -4.97 -11.40 3.10
C ARG A 239 -5.06 -10.64 1.76
N PRO A 240 -5.56 -11.28 0.69
CA PRO A 240 -5.67 -10.64 -0.63
C PRO A 240 -6.54 -9.38 -0.63
N GLU A 241 -7.60 -9.37 0.19
CA GLU A 241 -8.54 -8.26 0.32
C GLU A 241 -7.83 -6.97 0.79
N TRP A 242 -6.74 -7.07 1.56
CA TRP A 242 -5.96 -5.92 2.03
C TRP A 242 -5.06 -5.31 0.94
N MET A 243 -4.94 -5.95 -0.23
CA MET A 243 -4.27 -5.34 -1.40
C MET A 243 -5.15 -4.29 -2.09
N VAL A 244 -6.45 -4.27 -1.81
CA VAL A 244 -7.41 -3.26 -2.26
C VAL A 244 -7.64 -2.29 -1.12
N LEU A 245 -7.33 -1.01 -1.33
CA LEU A 245 -7.41 0.02 -0.31
C LEU A 245 -8.86 0.49 -0.18
N THR A 246 -9.44 0.35 1.00
CA THR A 246 -10.70 1.00 1.39
C THR A 246 -10.46 2.14 2.38
N VAL A 247 -9.42 2.02 3.19
CA VAL A 247 -8.94 3.03 4.12
C VAL A 247 -7.48 3.31 3.80
N LEU A 248 -7.13 4.58 3.66
CA LEU A 248 -5.76 5.01 3.39
C LEU A 248 -5.14 5.59 4.69
N PRO A 249 -4.01 5.05 5.18
CA PRO A 249 -3.32 5.62 6.32
C PRO A 249 -2.67 6.95 5.94
N VAL A 250 -2.83 7.95 6.79
CA VAL A 250 -2.21 9.27 6.63
C VAL A 250 -0.99 9.35 7.53
N PRO A 251 0.23 9.48 6.98
CA PRO A 251 1.42 9.59 7.80
C PRO A 251 1.43 10.90 8.60
N PRO A 252 2.03 10.92 9.80
CA PRO A 252 2.12 12.12 10.63
C PRO A 252 3.02 13.19 9.99
N PRO A 253 2.90 14.46 10.43
CA PRO A 253 3.76 15.57 10.00
C PRO A 253 5.27 15.29 10.08
N ALA A 254 5.73 14.45 11.03
CA ALA A 254 7.13 14.03 11.15
C ALA A 254 7.68 13.34 9.87
N VAL A 255 6.81 12.67 9.09
CA VAL A 255 7.17 12.01 7.83
C VAL A 255 7.08 12.97 6.63
N ARG A 256 6.26 14.03 6.76
CA ARG A 256 5.95 15.03 5.72
C ARG A 256 6.14 16.46 6.26
N PRO A 257 7.37 16.84 6.61
CA PRO A 257 7.63 18.11 7.30
C PRO A 257 7.34 19.31 6.40
N SER A 258 6.67 20.34 6.95
CA SER A 258 6.52 21.62 6.26
C SER A 258 7.78 22.48 6.45
N ILE A 259 8.09 23.33 5.46
CA ILE A 259 9.19 24.29 5.52
C ILE A 259 8.60 25.70 5.66
N SER A 260 8.94 26.42 6.73
CA SER A 260 8.64 27.85 6.89
C SER A 260 9.77 28.68 6.28
N VAL A 261 9.45 29.63 5.39
CA VAL A 261 10.46 30.45 4.67
C VAL A 261 11.31 31.28 5.62
N ASP A 262 10.72 31.82 6.69
CA ASP A 262 11.40 32.75 7.61
C ASP A 262 11.87 32.07 8.92
N GLY A 263 11.72 30.75 9.06
CA GLY A 263 12.00 30.02 10.30
C GLY A 263 11.09 30.39 11.49
N THR A 264 10.19 31.35 11.31
CA THR A 264 9.17 31.75 12.29
C THR A 264 7.88 30.98 12.04
N SER A 265 7.13 30.71 13.11
CA SER A 265 5.84 30.00 13.05
C SER A 265 4.75 30.75 12.27
N GLN A 266 4.95 32.04 11.99
CA GLN A 266 3.99 32.95 11.32
C GLN A 266 4.32 33.23 9.84
N GLY A 267 5.46 32.78 9.32
CA GLY A 267 5.83 32.99 7.91
C GLY A 267 5.05 32.09 6.94
N MET A 268 5.13 32.39 5.63
CA MET A 268 4.56 31.52 4.59
C MET A 268 5.14 30.10 4.71
N ARG A 269 4.26 29.11 4.84
CA ARG A 269 4.64 27.69 4.92
C ARG A 269 4.54 27.04 3.55
N SER A 270 5.61 26.36 3.14
CA SER A 270 5.61 25.44 2.02
C SER A 270 5.44 24.03 2.56
N GLU A 271 4.30 23.42 2.26
CA GLU A 271 3.99 22.06 2.70
C GLU A 271 4.78 21.02 1.91
N ASP A 272 4.93 19.83 2.48
CA ASP A 272 5.58 18.72 1.79
C ASP A 272 4.75 18.22 0.59
N ASP A 273 5.45 17.68 -0.42
CA ASP A 273 4.86 17.07 -1.62
C ASP A 273 3.78 16.01 -1.30
N LEU A 274 3.96 15.22 -0.24
CA LEU A 274 2.97 14.23 0.19
C LEU A 274 1.72 14.90 0.77
N THR A 275 1.86 16.01 1.49
CA THR A 275 0.71 16.78 2.02
C THR A 275 -0.12 17.34 0.88
N TYR A 276 0.51 17.92 -0.15
CA TYR A 276 -0.21 18.37 -1.34
C TYR A 276 -0.97 17.23 -2.01
N LYS A 277 -0.33 16.07 -2.16
CA LYS A 277 -0.96 14.94 -2.81
C LYS A 277 -2.11 14.33 -2.00
N LEU A 278 -1.99 14.31 -0.67
CA LEU A 278 -3.08 13.90 0.21
C LEU A 278 -4.26 14.88 0.11
N SER A 279 -3.99 16.17 -0.05
CA SER A 279 -5.03 17.19 -0.30
C SER A 279 -5.81 16.89 -1.58
N ASP A 280 -5.12 16.56 -2.68
CA ASP A 280 -5.75 16.15 -3.94
C ASP A 280 -6.58 14.86 -3.77
N ILE A 281 -6.09 13.88 -3.01
CA ILE A 281 -6.81 12.63 -2.73
C ILE A 281 -8.12 12.94 -1.98
N ILE A 282 -8.08 13.77 -0.94
CA ILE A 282 -9.27 14.14 -0.16
C ILE A 282 -10.28 14.87 -1.06
N ARG A 283 -9.84 15.81 -1.90
CA ARG A 283 -10.72 16.53 -2.83
C ARG A 283 -11.38 15.59 -3.84
N ALA A 284 -10.59 14.70 -4.46
CA ALA A 284 -11.14 13.71 -5.40
C ALA A 284 -12.11 12.75 -4.70
N ASN A 285 -11.81 12.34 -3.48
CA ASN A 285 -12.65 11.44 -2.69
C ASN A 285 -14.01 12.08 -2.34
N SER A 286 -14.01 13.35 -1.92
CA SER A 286 -15.23 14.10 -1.65
C SER A 286 -16.08 14.31 -2.91
N ASN A 287 -15.44 14.52 -4.07
CA ASN A 287 -16.15 14.62 -5.35
C ASN A 287 -16.85 13.31 -5.72
N VAL A 288 -16.19 12.16 -5.53
CA VAL A 288 -16.82 10.83 -5.75
C VAL A 288 -18.04 10.67 -4.83
N ARG A 289 -17.88 10.93 -3.52
CA ARG A 289 -19.00 10.85 -2.56
C ARG A 289 -20.18 11.74 -2.97
N ARG A 290 -19.89 12.97 -3.40
CA ARG A 290 -20.93 13.92 -3.83
C ARG A 290 -21.66 13.43 -5.08
N CYS A 291 -20.93 12.97 -6.09
CA CYS A 291 -21.53 12.47 -7.33
C CYS A 291 -22.41 11.23 -7.09
N GLU A 292 -22.02 10.34 -6.17
CA GLU A 292 -22.83 9.19 -5.77
C GLU A 292 -24.11 9.62 -5.03
N GLN A 293 -24.01 10.60 -4.12
CA GLN A 293 -25.17 11.11 -3.36
C GLN A 293 -26.16 11.88 -4.23
N GLU A 294 -25.67 12.64 -5.20
CA GLU A 294 -26.49 13.44 -6.12
C GLU A 294 -27.10 12.59 -7.26
N GLY A 295 -26.74 11.30 -7.36
CA GLY A 295 -27.24 10.42 -8.42
C GLY A 295 -26.72 10.81 -9.81
N SER A 296 -25.48 11.27 -9.89
CA SER A 296 -24.84 11.66 -11.16
C SER A 296 -24.79 10.49 -12.16
N PRO A 297 -24.76 10.76 -13.48
CA PRO A 297 -24.61 9.70 -14.49
C PRO A 297 -23.37 8.83 -14.28
N GLN A 298 -23.49 7.51 -14.52
CA GLN A 298 -22.43 6.52 -14.26
C GLN A 298 -21.09 6.86 -14.91
N HIS A 299 -21.09 7.36 -16.15
CA HIS A 299 -19.86 7.73 -16.86
C HIS A 299 -19.08 8.86 -16.14
N VAL A 300 -19.79 9.82 -15.53
CA VAL A 300 -19.17 10.90 -14.75
C VAL A 300 -18.58 10.36 -13.46
N VAL A 301 -19.31 9.46 -12.79
CA VAL A 301 -18.83 8.80 -11.57
C VAL A 301 -17.55 8.01 -11.86
N ASP A 302 -17.51 7.25 -12.96
CA ASP A 302 -16.35 6.48 -13.39
C ASP A 302 -15.11 7.36 -13.69
N GLU A 303 -15.31 8.57 -14.22
CA GLU A 303 -14.24 9.56 -14.41
C GLU A 303 -13.66 10.03 -13.07
N PHE A 304 -14.51 10.37 -12.10
CA PHE A 304 -14.06 10.77 -10.76
C PHE A 304 -13.38 9.63 -9.99
N ILE A 305 -13.90 8.40 -10.10
CA ILE A 305 -13.27 7.20 -9.53
C ILE A 305 -11.88 6.98 -10.13
N SER A 306 -11.74 7.18 -11.44
CA SER A 306 -10.47 7.04 -12.15
C SER A 306 -9.45 8.11 -11.73
N LEU A 307 -9.92 9.33 -11.49
CA LEU A 307 -9.09 10.41 -10.95
C LEU A 307 -8.62 10.10 -9.53
N LEU A 308 -9.49 9.57 -8.67
CA LEU A 308 -9.13 9.12 -7.33
C LEU A 308 -8.08 8.00 -7.39
N GLN A 309 -8.28 6.99 -8.24
CA GLN A 309 -7.32 5.90 -8.46
C GLN A 309 -5.96 6.43 -8.95
N TYR A 310 -5.94 7.44 -9.83
CA TYR A 310 -4.72 8.08 -10.28
C TYR A 310 -3.99 8.81 -9.16
N HIS A 311 -4.70 9.57 -8.31
CA HIS A 311 -4.09 10.29 -7.21
C HIS A 311 -3.51 9.34 -6.14
N VAL A 312 -4.22 8.29 -5.78
CA VAL A 312 -3.71 7.25 -4.85
C VAL A 312 -2.51 6.51 -5.45
N ALA A 313 -2.54 6.19 -6.75
CA ALA A 313 -1.42 5.53 -7.42
C ALA A 313 -0.16 6.43 -7.42
N THR A 314 -0.30 7.69 -7.85
CA THR A 314 0.81 8.66 -7.94
C THR A 314 1.33 9.12 -6.58
N TYR A 315 0.55 8.99 -5.51
CA TYR A 315 1.00 9.17 -4.12
C TYR A 315 2.03 8.10 -3.71
N MET A 316 1.77 6.84 -4.06
CA MET A 316 2.66 5.72 -3.76
C MET A 316 3.87 5.69 -4.71
N ASP A 317 3.62 5.84 -6.01
CA ASP A 317 4.61 5.77 -7.08
C ASP A 317 4.25 6.74 -8.22
N ASN A 318 5.07 7.76 -8.42
CA ASN A 318 4.85 8.76 -9.48
C ASN A 318 5.58 8.43 -10.79
N ASP A 319 6.41 7.37 -10.81
CA ASP A 319 7.17 6.96 -11.99
C ASP A 319 6.55 5.71 -12.64
N ILE A 320 5.23 5.73 -12.83
CA ILE A 320 4.48 4.63 -13.45
C ILE A 320 4.58 4.76 -14.98
N ALA A 321 4.99 3.68 -15.65
CA ALA A 321 5.07 3.64 -17.11
C ALA A 321 3.68 3.81 -17.76
N GLY A 322 3.61 4.67 -18.78
CA GLY A 322 2.39 4.92 -19.56
C GLY A 322 1.39 5.89 -18.91
N LEU A 323 1.68 6.44 -17.73
CA LEU A 323 0.84 7.46 -17.10
C LEU A 323 1.55 8.81 -17.05
N PRO A 324 0.80 9.92 -17.16
CA PRO A 324 1.36 11.25 -16.91
C PRO A 324 1.83 11.35 -15.46
N LYS A 325 2.95 12.04 -15.24
CA LYS A 325 3.46 12.27 -13.88
C LYS A 325 2.63 13.34 -13.20
N ALA A 326 2.36 13.16 -11.91
CA ALA A 326 1.79 14.22 -11.09
C ALA A 326 2.83 15.33 -10.89
N LEU A 327 2.45 16.56 -11.25
CA LEU A 327 3.28 17.75 -11.14
C LEU A 327 2.76 18.65 -10.02
N GLN A 328 3.67 19.32 -9.34
CA GLN A 328 3.36 20.43 -8.44
C GLN A 328 2.98 21.66 -9.28
N LYS A 329 2.40 22.69 -8.65
CA LYS A 329 2.05 23.97 -9.31
C LYS A 329 3.24 24.63 -10.04
N SER A 330 4.47 24.35 -9.60
CA SER A 330 5.71 24.82 -10.22
C SER A 330 6.14 24.02 -11.46
N GLY A 331 5.38 22.99 -11.87
CA GLY A 331 5.75 22.08 -12.96
C GLY A 331 6.75 20.98 -12.58
N ARG A 332 7.29 21.00 -11.35
CA ARG A 332 8.19 19.96 -10.83
C ARG A 332 7.41 18.67 -10.50
N PRO A 333 7.91 17.47 -10.85
CA PRO A 333 7.29 16.21 -10.44
C PRO A 333 7.22 16.05 -8.92
N VAL A 334 6.06 15.62 -8.42
CA VAL A 334 5.82 15.35 -6.99
C VAL A 334 6.68 14.16 -6.53
N LYS A 335 7.40 14.30 -5.41
CA LYS A 335 8.18 13.21 -4.81
C LYS A 335 7.30 12.23 -4.01
N ALA A 336 6.87 11.17 -4.67
CA ALA A 336 6.11 10.05 -4.07
C ALA A 336 6.91 9.23 -3.04
N ILE A 337 6.20 8.38 -2.28
CA ILE A 337 6.79 7.54 -1.22
C ILE A 337 7.90 6.63 -1.77
N ARG A 338 7.65 5.92 -2.89
CA ARG A 338 8.65 5.03 -3.49
C ARG A 338 9.94 5.76 -3.88
N ALA A 339 9.83 6.98 -4.39
CA ALA A 339 10.98 7.80 -4.79
C ALA A 339 11.84 8.19 -3.57
N ARG A 340 11.22 8.46 -2.41
CA ARG A 340 11.93 8.76 -1.14
C ARG A 340 12.72 7.56 -0.61
N LEU A 341 12.29 6.33 -0.93
CA LEU A 341 12.95 5.11 -0.46
C LEU A 341 14.09 4.65 -1.37
N LYS A 342 13.88 4.63 -2.70
CA LYS A 342 14.80 3.99 -3.67
C LYS A 342 15.93 4.87 -4.19
N ALA A 343 15.83 6.20 -4.08
CA ALA A 343 16.82 7.10 -4.65
C ALA A 343 18.23 6.86 -4.08
N LYS A 344 19.27 7.31 -4.81
CA LYS A 344 20.67 7.27 -4.32
C LYS A 344 20.80 8.02 -3.00
N ASP A 345 20.18 9.20 -2.92
CA ASP A 345 20.03 10.01 -1.71
C ASP A 345 18.73 9.70 -0.94
N GLY A 346 18.13 8.54 -1.22
CA GLY A 346 16.92 8.06 -0.55
C GLY A 346 17.21 7.43 0.80
N ARG A 347 16.16 7.12 1.56
CA ARG A 347 16.29 6.70 2.97
C ARG A 347 17.12 5.43 3.17
N LEU A 348 16.98 4.42 2.30
CA LEU A 348 17.70 3.15 2.46
C LEU A 348 19.22 3.34 2.32
N ARG A 349 19.67 3.98 1.24
CA ARG A 349 21.11 4.15 0.97
C ARG A 349 21.71 5.34 1.72
N GLY A 350 21.02 6.48 1.70
CA GLY A 350 21.55 7.76 2.20
C GLY A 350 21.31 8.02 3.69
N ASN A 351 20.39 7.32 4.36
CA ASN A 351 20.13 7.54 5.78
C ASN A 351 20.41 6.32 6.65
N LEU A 352 20.14 5.12 6.14
CA LEU A 352 20.32 3.88 6.90
C LEU A 352 21.72 3.24 6.66
N MET A 353 22.22 3.21 5.42
CA MET A 353 23.53 2.62 5.12
C MET A 353 24.72 3.59 5.24
N GLY A 354 24.52 4.87 4.93
CA GLY A 354 25.58 5.88 4.98
C GLY A 354 25.08 7.18 5.59
N LYS A 355 25.19 7.31 6.91
CA LYS A 355 24.73 8.50 7.64
C LYS A 355 25.88 9.48 7.88
N ARG A 356 25.58 10.77 7.89
CA ARG A 356 26.51 11.76 8.44
C ARG A 356 26.66 11.53 9.93
N VAL A 357 27.89 11.61 10.43
CA VAL A 357 28.23 11.39 11.83
C VAL A 357 28.77 12.68 12.44
N ASP A 358 28.32 12.98 13.64
CA ASP A 358 28.89 14.05 14.46
C ASP A 358 30.28 13.62 14.98
N PHE A 359 31.06 14.56 15.50
CA PHE A 359 32.44 14.33 15.96
C PHE A 359 33.38 13.78 14.87
N SER A 360 33.24 14.29 13.65
CA SER A 360 34.14 13.99 12.54
C SER A 360 34.65 15.27 11.88
N ALA A 361 35.90 15.24 11.42
CA ALA A 361 36.52 16.34 10.70
C ALA A 361 37.29 15.81 9.47
N ARG A 362 37.45 16.66 8.46
CA ARG A 362 38.20 16.34 7.24
C ARG A 362 39.08 17.54 6.87
N THR A 363 40.36 17.27 6.65
CA THR A 363 41.34 18.25 6.16
C THR A 363 42.26 17.61 5.11
N VAL A 364 43.08 18.43 4.45
CA VAL A 364 44.10 17.97 3.49
C VAL A 364 45.26 17.33 4.27
N ILE A 365 45.80 16.23 3.74
CA ILE A 365 46.94 15.51 4.33
C ILE A 365 48.27 16.13 3.89
N THR A 366 49.28 16.06 4.76
CA THR A 366 50.67 16.42 4.45
C THR A 366 51.58 15.44 5.18
N GLY A 367 52.67 15.01 4.54
CA GLY A 367 53.61 14.06 5.14
C GLY A 367 54.53 14.74 6.14
N ASP A 368 54.71 14.12 7.31
CA ASP A 368 55.67 14.55 8.33
C ASP A 368 56.55 13.35 8.71
N PRO A 369 57.88 13.41 8.47
CA PRO A 369 58.78 12.30 8.79
C PRO A 369 59.08 12.15 10.29
N ASN A 370 58.63 13.08 11.14
CA ASN A 370 58.88 13.04 12.59
C ASN A 370 57.75 12.37 13.39
N LEU A 371 56.69 11.91 12.73
CA LEU A 371 55.58 11.19 13.36
C LEU A 371 55.83 9.68 13.31
N ASP A 372 55.45 9.00 14.40
CA ASP A 372 55.46 7.54 14.44
C ASP A 372 54.35 6.94 13.55
N LEU A 373 54.45 5.64 13.23
CA LEU A 373 53.56 4.96 12.28
C LEU A 373 52.08 4.97 12.71
N ASP A 374 51.83 4.96 14.02
CA ASP A 374 50.51 4.98 14.64
C ASP A 374 50.02 6.39 15.02
N GLU A 375 50.80 7.43 14.71
CA GLU A 375 50.46 8.82 15.00
C GLU A 375 49.80 9.54 13.82
N VAL A 376 48.98 10.54 14.15
CA VAL A 376 48.40 11.46 13.17
C VAL A 376 48.42 12.89 13.69
N GLY A 377 49.01 13.80 12.93
CA GLY A 377 49.02 15.22 13.24
C GLY A 377 47.62 15.82 13.13
N VAL A 378 47.04 16.26 14.25
CA VAL A 378 45.73 16.93 14.28
C VAL A 378 45.93 18.45 14.48
N PRO A 379 45.45 19.30 13.56
CA PRO A 379 45.51 20.75 13.74
C PRO A 379 44.81 21.20 15.03
N GLN A 380 45.42 22.15 15.75
CA GLN A 380 44.84 22.68 17.00
C GLN A 380 43.42 23.24 16.82
N SER A 381 43.09 23.76 15.63
CA SER A 381 41.74 24.23 15.31
C SER A 381 40.70 23.11 15.36
N ILE A 382 41.04 21.91 14.92
CA ILE A 382 40.16 20.72 14.95
C ILE A 382 40.13 20.11 16.35
N ALA A 383 41.29 20.03 17.01
CA ALA A 383 41.39 19.47 18.35
C ALA A 383 40.51 20.25 19.36
N LYS A 384 40.51 21.59 19.28
CA LYS A 384 39.69 22.46 20.15
C LYS A 384 38.18 22.26 19.96
N LEU A 385 37.73 21.84 18.77
CA LEU A 385 36.31 21.59 18.47
C LEU A 385 35.85 20.19 18.89
N SER A 386 36.78 19.25 19.06
CA SER A 386 36.47 17.83 19.27
C SER A 386 36.43 17.43 20.74
N HIS A 387 36.79 18.34 21.66
CA HIS A 387 36.76 18.14 23.12
C HIS A 387 35.57 18.82 23.82
N SER A 388 34.73 19.52 23.07
CA SER A 388 33.43 20.06 23.50
C SER A 388 32.31 19.19 22.97
#